data_AF-A0A821F5L1-F1
#
_entry.id   AF-A0A821F5L1-F1
#
_cell.length_a   1.000
_cell.length_b   1.000
_cell.length_c   1.000
_cell.angle_alpha   90.00
_cell.angle_beta   90.00
_cell.angle_gamma   90.00
#
_symmetry.space_group_name_H-M   'P 1'
#
loop_
_entity.id
_entity.type
_entity.pdbx_description
1 polymer ?
#
loop_
_entity_poly.entity_id
_entity_poly.type
_entity_poly.pdbx_seq_one_letter_code
_entity_poly.pdbx_strand_id
1 'polypeptide(L)'
;MTSIVKIDKSKENEDVFEKAQLGDMIQFNRGTYSHWAIYVGNGCVIHRWGDHDGIGKSVGFWGNLLTFSGTQFDKATILQSHVSDVLKLGGKAQINNYLDKKY
;
A
#
# COMPACT_ATOMS: atom_id res chain seq x y z
N MET A 1 -31.69 -0.84 19.80
CA MET A 1 -30.61 -1.75 19.36
C MET A 1 -30.32 -1.47 17.89
N THR A 2 -29.43 -0.52 17.61
CA THR A 2 -29.05 -0.18 16.24
C THR A 2 -27.79 -0.95 15.91
N SER A 3 -27.94 -2.10 15.27
CA SER A 3 -26.83 -2.88 14.75
C SER A 3 -26.17 -2.09 13.63
N ILE A 4 -25.13 -1.32 13.98
CA ILE A 4 -24.23 -0.75 12.98
C ILE A 4 -23.57 -1.96 12.32
N VAL A 5 -24.01 -2.25 11.10
CA VAL A 5 -23.31 -3.12 10.17
C VAL A 5 -21.91 -2.51 10.04
N LYS A 6 -20.95 -3.02 10.82
CA LYS A 6 -19.53 -2.87 10.50
C LYS A 6 -19.38 -3.65 9.20
N ILE A 7 -19.62 -2.98 8.07
CA ILE A 7 -19.21 -3.50 6.78
C ILE A 7 -17.72 -3.75 6.95
N ASP A 8 -17.37 -5.03 6.91
CA ASP A 8 -16.03 -5.46 7.19
C ASP A 8 -15.14 -4.86 6.11
N LYS A 9 -14.35 -3.83 6.48
CA LYS A 9 -13.48 -3.13 5.53
C LYS A 9 -12.51 -4.09 4.82
N SER A 10 -12.28 -5.27 5.41
CA SER A 10 -11.54 -6.35 4.76
C SER A 10 -12.27 -6.89 3.51
N LYS A 11 -13.57 -7.19 3.61
CA LYS A 11 -14.38 -7.75 2.50
C LYS A 11 -14.53 -6.80 1.32
N GLU A 12 -14.72 -5.51 1.58
CA GLU A 12 -14.77 -4.50 0.49
C GLU A 12 -13.44 -4.45 -0.26
N ASN A 13 -12.32 -4.56 0.46
CA ASN A 13 -11.01 -4.54 -0.16
C ASN A 13 -10.72 -5.85 -0.90
N GLU A 14 -11.13 -7.00 -0.37
CA GLU A 14 -10.98 -8.31 -1.03
C GLU A 14 -11.59 -8.32 -2.45
N ASP A 15 -12.82 -7.81 -2.60
CA ASP A 15 -13.51 -7.70 -3.91
C ASP A 15 -12.71 -6.87 -4.94
N VAL A 16 -11.95 -5.86 -4.47
CA VAL A 16 -11.08 -5.05 -5.34
C VAL A 16 -9.93 -5.89 -5.88
N PHE A 17 -9.29 -6.71 -5.05
CA PHE A 17 -8.14 -7.53 -5.47
C PHE A 17 -8.55 -8.80 -6.22
N GLU A 18 -9.78 -9.29 -6.02
CA GLU A 18 -10.35 -10.33 -6.87
C GLU A 18 -10.57 -9.86 -8.31
N LYS A 19 -10.95 -8.58 -8.48
CA LYS A 19 -11.18 -7.96 -9.80
C LYS A 19 -9.92 -7.38 -10.43
N ALA A 20 -8.85 -7.18 -9.65
CA ALA A 20 -7.64 -6.53 -10.11
C ALA A 20 -6.88 -7.38 -11.16
N GLN A 21 -6.43 -6.69 -12.20
CA GLN A 21 -5.60 -7.25 -13.27
C GLN A 21 -4.14 -6.84 -13.10
N LEU A 22 -3.23 -7.64 -13.67
CA LEU A 22 -1.80 -7.31 -13.66
C LEU A 22 -1.56 -5.92 -14.25
N GLY A 23 -0.87 -5.07 -13.49
CA GLY A 23 -0.59 -3.69 -13.89
C GLY A 23 -1.61 -2.66 -13.40
N ASP A 24 -2.74 -3.08 -12.82
CA ASP A 24 -3.73 -2.15 -12.26
C ASP A 24 -3.12 -1.30 -11.14
N MET A 25 -3.41 0.00 -11.20
CA MET A 25 -3.08 0.95 -10.16
C MET A 25 -4.09 0.87 -9.03
N ILE A 26 -3.62 0.56 -7.83
CA ILE A 26 -4.43 0.49 -6.63
C ILE A 26 -4.19 1.74 -5.79
N GLN A 27 -5.27 2.45 -5.51
CA GLN A 27 -5.28 3.60 -4.61
C GLN A 27 -5.82 3.18 -3.25
N PHE A 28 -5.06 3.44 -2.19
CA PHE A 28 -5.51 3.29 -0.82
C PHE A 28 -5.82 4.65 -0.23
N ASN A 29 -7.09 4.91 0.05
CA ASN A 29 -7.52 6.15 0.68
C ASN A 29 -7.34 6.05 2.20
N ARG A 30 -6.36 6.77 2.74
CA ARG A 30 -6.03 6.84 4.17
C ARG A 30 -6.62 8.06 4.87
N GLY A 31 -7.62 8.71 4.25
CA GLY A 31 -8.30 9.89 4.76
C GLY A 31 -7.57 11.18 4.39
N THR A 32 -6.37 11.40 4.92
CA THR A 32 -5.60 12.64 4.69
C THR A 32 -4.69 12.59 3.46
N TYR A 33 -4.38 11.40 2.96
CA TYR A 33 -3.61 11.19 1.73
C TYR A 33 -4.03 9.89 1.03
N SER A 34 -3.59 9.76 -0.22
CA SER A 34 -3.72 8.54 -1.00
C SER A 34 -2.37 7.85 -1.10
N HIS A 35 -2.33 6.59 -0.66
CA HIS A 35 -1.20 5.71 -0.93
C HIS A 35 -1.44 4.98 -2.25
N TRP A 36 -0.38 4.67 -2.98
CA TRP A 36 -0.47 4.09 -4.33
C TRP A 36 0.40 2.85 -4.45
N ALA A 37 -0.13 1.86 -5.17
CA ALA A 37 0.58 0.65 -5.52
C ALA A 37 0.17 0.15 -6.91
N ILE A 38 0.96 -0.77 -7.47
CA ILE A 38 0.66 -1.48 -8.71
C ILE A 38 0.43 -2.94 -8.38
N TYR A 39 -0.67 -3.52 -8.86
CA TYR A 39 -0.96 -4.94 -8.66
C TYR A 39 -0.10 -5.80 -9.58
N VAL A 40 0.53 -6.83 -9.00
CA VAL A 40 1.45 -7.73 -9.71
C VAL A 40 1.02 -9.20 -9.64
N GLY A 41 -0.22 -9.45 -9.20
CA GLY A 41 -0.80 -10.80 -9.15
C GLY A 41 -0.61 -11.47 -7.79
N ASN A 42 -1.32 -12.57 -7.59
CA ASN A 42 -1.23 -13.42 -6.39
C ASN A 42 -1.37 -12.64 -5.07
N GLY A 43 -2.25 -11.64 -5.03
CA GLY A 43 -2.43 -10.81 -3.83
C GLY A 43 -1.22 -9.94 -3.48
N CYS A 44 -0.27 -9.75 -4.40
CA CYS A 44 0.92 -8.93 -4.22
C CYS A 44 0.81 -7.60 -4.96
N VAL A 45 1.42 -6.56 -4.37
CA VAL A 45 1.53 -5.23 -4.96
C VAL A 45 2.94 -4.69 -4.83
N ILE A 46 3.35 -3.86 -5.79
CA ILE A 46 4.56 -3.04 -5.69
C ILE A 46 4.15 -1.63 -5.27
N HIS A 47 4.73 -1.12 -4.19
CA HIS A 47 4.46 0.24 -3.73
C HIS A 47 5.74 0.94 -3.27
N ARG A 48 5.65 2.27 -3.23
CA ARG A 48 6.67 3.10 -2.58
C ARG A 48 6.48 3.02 -1.07
N TRP A 49 7.56 2.96 -0.31
CA TRP A 49 7.57 2.92 1.14
C TRP A 49 8.61 3.89 1.68
N GLY A 50 8.23 4.80 2.58
CA GLY A 50 9.14 5.73 3.23
C GLY A 50 9.17 5.57 4.76
N ASP A 51 10.26 6.01 5.38
CA ASP A 51 10.45 5.98 6.84
C ASP A 51 9.38 6.76 7.63
N HIS A 52 8.57 7.59 6.98
CA HIS A 52 7.49 8.38 7.58
C HIS A 52 6.08 7.77 7.46
N ASP A 53 5.92 6.58 6.87
CA ASP A 53 4.60 5.95 6.61
C ASP A 53 3.97 5.24 7.83
N GLY A 54 4.52 5.43 9.03
CA GLY A 54 3.83 5.10 10.30
C GLY A 54 3.95 3.65 10.81
N ILE A 55 4.67 2.76 10.13
CA ILE A 55 5.12 1.47 10.69
C ILE A 55 6.62 1.55 10.94
N GLY A 56 6.98 1.63 12.22
CA GLY A 56 8.26 2.13 12.69
C GLY A 56 9.50 1.40 12.18
N LYS A 57 10.58 2.19 12.03
CA LYS A 57 11.99 1.86 12.35
C LYS A 57 12.53 0.48 11.93
N SER A 58 11.93 -0.17 10.94
CA SER A 58 12.30 -1.53 10.55
C SER A 58 12.02 -1.77 9.07
N VAL A 59 12.70 -1.02 8.21
CA VAL A 59 13.31 -1.67 7.03
C VAL A 59 14.34 -2.68 7.56
N GLY A 60 13.82 -3.81 8.04
CA GLY A 60 14.56 -4.82 8.78
C GLY A 60 15.78 -5.29 7.99
N PHE A 61 16.94 -5.33 8.66
CA PHE A 61 18.22 -5.95 8.28
C PHE A 61 18.86 -5.56 6.91
N TRP A 62 18.11 -5.21 5.87
CA TRP A 62 18.58 -4.92 4.52
C TRP A 62 18.69 -3.42 4.21
N GLY A 63 17.95 -2.56 4.91
CA GLY A 63 18.05 -1.10 4.74
C GLY A 63 19.25 -0.47 5.47
N ASN A 64 19.73 -1.11 6.55
CA ASN A 64 20.64 -0.50 7.52
C ASN A 64 22.05 -1.14 7.57
N LEU A 65 22.38 -2.09 6.68
CA LEU A 65 23.63 -2.87 6.81
C LEU A 65 24.89 -2.19 6.23
N LEU A 66 24.78 -1.03 5.57
CA LEU A 66 25.91 -0.42 4.84
C LEU A 66 26.18 1.08 5.09
N THR A 67 25.54 1.73 6.07
CA THR A 67 25.70 3.19 6.28
C THR A 67 26.71 3.49 7.39
N PHE A 68 28.00 3.57 7.05
CA PHE A 68 29.08 3.99 7.96
C PHE A 68 29.17 5.53 7.99
N SER A 69 28.47 6.17 8.94
CA SER A 69 28.49 7.62 9.22
C SER A 69 28.00 8.56 8.08
N GLY A 70 26.76 9.04 8.19
CA GLY A 70 26.20 10.10 7.32
C GLY A 70 24.76 10.49 7.74
N THR A 71 24.31 11.70 7.40
CA THR A 71 22.94 12.16 7.64
C THR A 71 21.97 11.34 6.81
N GLN A 72 21.01 10.68 7.47
CA GLN A 72 19.99 9.87 6.79
C GLN A 72 18.94 10.79 6.18
N PHE A 73 18.95 10.95 4.85
CA PHE A 73 17.84 11.55 4.13
C PHE A 73 16.69 10.53 4.05
N ASP A 74 15.45 10.99 4.23
CA ASP A 74 14.25 10.17 4.05
C ASP A 74 14.16 9.71 2.59
N LYS A 75 14.68 8.51 2.32
CA LYS A 75 14.60 7.88 1.01
C LYS A 75 13.38 6.98 0.99
N ALA A 76 12.69 6.99 -0.14
CA ALA A 76 11.62 6.04 -0.38
C ALA A 76 12.19 4.80 -1.07
N THR A 77 11.84 3.62 -0.56
CA THR A 77 12.22 2.32 -1.13
C THR A 77 11.02 1.74 -1.88
N ILE A 78 11.29 1.04 -2.98
CA ILE A 78 10.26 0.27 -3.69
C ILE A 78 10.19 -1.12 -3.06
N LEU A 79 9.02 -1.50 -2.57
CA LEU A 79 8.78 -2.78 -1.93
C LEU A 79 7.68 -3.54 -2.66
N GLN A 80 7.89 -4.85 -2.82
CA GLN A 80 6.83 -5.78 -3.17
C GLN A 80 6.30 -6.39 -1.87
N SER A 81 5.01 -6.22 -1.62
CA SER A 81 4.37 -6.64 -0.37
C SER A 81 3.04 -7.34 -0.67
N HIS A 82 2.60 -8.20 0.25
CA HIS A 82 1.25 -8.74 0.18
C HIS A 82 0.25 -7.63 0.51
N VAL A 83 -0.88 -7.63 -0.19
CA VAL A 83 -1.94 -6.63 -0.04
C VAL A 83 -2.44 -6.53 1.40
N SER A 84 -2.58 -7.66 2.09
CA SER A 84 -3.02 -7.67 3.49
C SER A 84 -2.08 -6.88 4.40
N ASP A 85 -0.77 -6.86 4.12
CA ASP A 85 0.20 -6.07 4.90
C ASP A 85 0.02 -4.58 4.66
N VAL A 86 -0.25 -4.17 3.42
CA VAL A 86 -0.53 -2.78 3.07
C VAL A 86 -1.84 -2.29 3.69
N LEU A 87 -2.83 -3.19 3.78
CA LEU A 87 -4.15 -2.91 4.37
C LEU A 87 -4.16 -2.87 5.90
N LYS A 88 -3.16 -3.44 6.60
CA LYS A 88 -3.03 -3.32 8.07
C LYS A 88 -2.95 -1.87 8.54
N LEU A 89 -2.40 -0.99 7.68
CA LEU A 89 -2.36 0.46 7.91
C LEU A 89 -3.72 1.15 7.75
N GLY A 90 -4.74 0.40 7.33
CA GLY A 90 -6.08 0.89 7.09
C GLY A 90 -6.22 1.63 5.77
N GLY A 91 -7.47 1.94 5.45
CA GLY A 91 -7.88 2.63 4.24
C GLY A 91 -8.73 1.76 3.32
N LYS A 92 -9.47 2.43 2.44
CA LYS A 92 -10.25 1.76 1.39
C LYS A 92 -9.38 1.65 0.14
N ALA A 93 -9.27 0.44 -0.39
CA ALA A 93 -8.62 0.19 -1.68
C ALA A 93 -9.61 0.43 -2.82
N GLN A 94 -9.12 0.91 -3.95
CA GLN A 94 -9.87 0.98 -5.20
C GLN A 94 -8.91 0.89 -6.39
N ILE A 95 -9.34 0.24 -7.47
CA ILE A 95 -8.62 0.27 -8.75
C ILE A 95 -8.83 1.66 -9.37
N ASN A 96 -7.75 2.35 -9.69
CA ASN A 96 -7.77 3.69 -10.26
C ASN A 96 -6.66 3.89 -11.30
N ASN A 97 -6.91 3.39 -12.51
CA ASN A 97 -6.05 3.59 -13.68
C ASN A 97 -6.31 4.95 -14.35
N TYR A 98 -6.13 6.04 -13.62
CA TYR A 98 -6.43 7.38 -14.15
C TYR A 98 -5.55 7.79 -15.36
N LEU A 99 -4.43 7.10 -15.56
CA LEU A 99 -3.51 7.35 -16.67
C LEU A 99 -4.02 6.79 -18.01
N ASP A 100 -4.87 5.76 -18.01
CA ASP A 100 -5.44 5.15 -19.23
C ASP A 100 -6.31 6.11 -20.03
N LYS A 101 -6.83 7.16 -19.38
CA LYS A 101 -7.64 8.20 -20.02
C LYS A 101 -6.79 9.39 -20.49
N LYS A 102 -5.54 9.46 -20.04
CA LYS A 102 -4.68 10.63 -20.25
C LYS A 102 -3.77 10.48 -21.47
N TYR A 103 -3.43 9.25 -21.84
CA TYR A 103 -2.53 8.90 -22.93
C TYR A 103 -3.19 7.87 -23.82
#